data_AF-A0A540MV81-F1
#
_entry.id   AF-A0A540MV81-F1
#
_cell.length_a   1.000
_cell.length_b   1.000
_cell.length_c   1.000
_cell.angle_alpha   90.00
_cell.angle_beta   90.00
_cell.angle_gamma   90.00
#
_symmetry.space_group_name_H-M   'P 1'
#
loop_
_entity.id
_entity.type
_entity.pdbx_description
1 polymer ?
#
loop_
_entity_poly.entity_id
_entity_poly.type
_entity_poly.pdbx_seq_one_letter_code
_entity_poly.pdbx_strand_id
1 'polypeptide(L)'
;MAWSLQDLWSLKVLTFWFSHLSFADLISFISAFLKFGVVCRKRETEKQIEKAFLPLARKRSSCYFAYVRERNTKAKLCHVAHFVLLKVLNILSPTKINEIKGVGEILEGLPSYSQRHFSRMDKHETDTYLNQRQIQGYCMTSL
;
A
#
# COMPACT_ATOMS: atom_id res chain seq x y z
N MET A 1 25.69 10.93 -6.17
CA MET A 1 24.40 10.37 -5.66
C MET A 1 23.50 11.53 -5.27
N ALA A 2 22.57 11.92 -6.15
CA ALA A 2 21.61 12.97 -5.86
C ALA A 2 20.32 12.33 -5.36
N TRP A 3 19.98 12.56 -4.10
CA TRP A 3 18.71 12.14 -3.50
C TRP A 3 17.56 12.93 -4.15
N SER A 4 16.45 12.28 -4.48
CA SER A 4 15.31 12.96 -5.09
C SER A 4 14.56 13.77 -4.02
N LEU A 5 13.86 14.84 -4.43
CA LEU A 5 12.99 15.62 -3.53
C LEU A 5 11.91 14.74 -2.84
N GLN A 6 11.55 13.59 -3.41
CA GLN A 6 10.67 12.59 -2.81
C GLN A 6 11.31 11.84 -1.63
N ASP A 7 12.61 11.62 -1.66
CA ASP A 7 13.35 10.95 -0.58
C ASP A 7 13.54 11.90 0.62
N LEU A 8 13.80 13.18 0.35
CA LEU A 8 13.90 14.23 1.37
C LEU A 8 12.56 14.53 2.05
N TRP A 9 11.45 14.46 1.31
CA TRP A 9 10.12 14.61 1.88
C TRP A 9 9.70 13.38 2.71
N SER A 10 10.09 12.18 2.27
CA SER A 10 9.95 10.95 3.08
C SER A 10 10.73 11.06 4.39
N LEU A 11 11.94 11.64 4.38
CA LEU A 11 12.73 11.89 5.60
C LEU A 11 12.07 12.89 6.55
N LYS A 12 11.44 13.98 6.07
CA LYS A 12 10.71 14.92 6.93
C LYS A 12 9.47 14.31 7.58
N VAL A 13 8.73 13.50 6.83
CA VAL A 13 7.57 12.75 7.36
C VAL A 13 8.05 11.71 8.37
N LEU A 14 9.13 10.98 8.07
CA LEU A 14 9.77 10.10 9.05
C LEU A 14 10.14 10.91 10.31
N THR A 15 10.93 11.98 10.23
CA THR A 15 11.35 12.74 11.43
C THR A 15 10.19 13.28 12.28
N PHE A 16 9.07 13.66 11.66
CA PHE A 16 7.87 14.13 12.38
C PHE A 16 7.10 12.98 13.07
N TRP A 17 7.01 11.82 12.43
CA TRP A 17 6.35 10.63 12.99
C TRP A 17 7.22 9.86 13.99
N PHE A 18 8.55 10.06 13.97
CA PHE A 18 9.53 9.32 14.76
C PHE A 18 10.05 10.03 16.02
N SER A 19 9.55 11.23 16.34
CA SER A 19 9.96 12.02 17.52
C SER A 19 9.74 11.30 18.87
N HIS A 20 8.84 10.31 18.93
CA HIS A 20 8.57 9.50 20.13
C HIS A 20 9.01 8.03 20.00
N LEU A 21 9.85 7.68 19.02
CA LEU A 21 10.23 6.30 18.74
C LEU A 21 11.62 5.93 19.28
N SER A 22 11.71 4.73 19.84
CA SER A 22 12.99 4.05 20.07
C SER A 22 13.70 3.81 18.75
N PHE A 23 15.01 4.04 18.71
CA PHE A 23 15.86 3.84 17.54
C PHE A 23 15.73 2.43 16.93
N ALA A 24 15.51 1.40 17.77
CA ALA A 24 15.32 0.02 17.33
C ALA A 24 14.00 -0.18 16.57
N ASP A 25 12.92 0.45 17.04
CA ASP A 25 11.62 0.40 16.37
C ASP A 25 11.65 1.16 15.03
N LEU A 26 12.40 2.25 14.98
CA LEU A 26 12.61 3.06 13.79
C LEU A 26 13.34 2.29 12.70
N ILE A 27 14.41 1.57 13.06
CA ILE A 27 15.14 0.68 12.13
C ILE A 27 14.25 -0.48 11.67
N SER A 28 13.47 -1.09 12.57
CA SER A 28 12.59 -2.21 12.22
C SER A 28 11.47 -1.77 11.27
N PHE A 29 10.89 -0.58 11.50
CA PHE A 29 9.89 0.02 10.63
C PHE A 29 10.49 0.41 9.27
N ILE A 30 11.63 1.09 9.23
CA ILE A 30 12.31 1.45 7.97
C ILE A 30 12.71 0.20 7.16
N SER A 31 13.20 -0.85 7.84
CA SER A 31 13.54 -2.14 7.22
C SER A 31 12.32 -2.85 6.62
N ALA A 32 11.19 -2.86 7.35
CA ALA A 32 9.93 -3.37 6.82
C ALA A 32 9.48 -2.55 5.59
N PHE A 33 9.59 -1.22 5.66
CA PHE A 33 9.20 -0.27 4.60
C PHE A 33 10.01 -0.44 3.31
N LEU A 34 11.34 -0.55 3.40
CA LEU A 34 12.21 -0.84 2.26
C LEU A 34 11.88 -2.19 1.62
N LYS A 35 11.50 -3.18 2.43
CA LYS A 35 11.07 -4.50 1.95
C LYS A 35 9.74 -4.40 1.20
N PHE A 36 8.72 -3.67 1.67
CA PHE A 36 7.43 -3.59 0.98
C PHE A 36 7.52 -3.15 -0.49
N GLY A 37 8.36 -2.17 -0.82
CA GLY A 37 8.52 -1.70 -2.21
C GLY A 37 9.18 -2.72 -3.15
N VAL A 38 10.03 -3.60 -2.62
CA VAL A 38 10.72 -4.65 -3.40
C VAL A 38 9.92 -5.96 -3.41
N VAL A 39 9.15 -6.22 -2.34
CA VAL A 39 8.60 -7.54 -2.01
C VAL A 39 7.19 -7.79 -2.55
N CYS A 40 6.42 -6.77 -2.94
CA CYS A 40 5.10 -6.95 -3.59
C CYS A 40 5.13 -7.78 -4.90
N ARG A 41 6.30 -8.26 -5.35
CA ARG A 41 6.48 -9.14 -6.52
C ARG A 41 6.61 -10.64 -6.22
N LYS A 42 6.76 -11.09 -4.97
CA LYS A 42 6.98 -12.53 -4.65
C LYS A 42 6.08 -13.04 -3.51
N ARG A 43 5.21 -14.01 -3.82
CA ARG A 43 4.25 -14.64 -2.86
C ARG A 43 4.93 -15.31 -1.67
N GLU A 44 6.12 -15.90 -1.86
CA GLU A 44 6.84 -16.64 -0.80
C GLU A 44 7.25 -15.74 0.38
N THR A 45 7.47 -14.45 0.13
CA THR A 45 7.92 -13.49 1.14
C THR A 45 6.75 -12.84 1.89
N GLU A 46 5.51 -13.04 1.44
CA GLU A 46 4.32 -12.50 2.11
C GLU A 46 4.16 -13.04 3.54
N LYS A 47 4.42 -14.33 3.75
CA LYS A 47 4.34 -14.96 5.07
C LYS A 47 5.35 -14.39 6.07
N GLN A 48 6.56 -14.06 5.59
CA GLN A 48 7.59 -13.44 6.42
C GLN A 48 7.23 -11.99 6.78
N ILE A 49 6.65 -11.26 5.81
CA ILE A 49 6.10 -9.93 6.06
C ILE A 49 4.99 -10.00 7.09
N GLU A 50 4.01 -10.89 6.94
CA GLU A 50 2.91 -11.04 7.89
C GLU A 50 3.41 -11.27 9.32
N LYS A 51 4.40 -12.17 9.49
CA LYS A 51 5.00 -12.46 10.79
C LYS A 51 5.68 -11.25 11.42
N ALA A 52 6.38 -10.43 10.62
CA ALA A 52 7.02 -9.19 11.08
C ALA A 52 6.02 -8.05 11.30
N PHE A 53 4.93 -8.05 10.54
CA PHE A 53 3.92 -6.99 10.53
C PHE A 53 2.90 -7.14 11.66
N LEU A 54 2.56 -8.37 12.06
CA LEU A 54 1.57 -8.66 13.12
C LEU A 54 1.83 -7.94 14.46
N PRO A 55 3.05 -7.96 15.02
CA PRO A 55 3.34 -7.29 16.29
C PRO A 55 3.26 -5.76 16.18
N LEU A 56 3.70 -5.22 15.05
CA LEU A 56 3.75 -3.77 14.80
C LEU A 56 2.36 -3.21 14.47
N ALA A 57 1.54 -3.95 13.72
CA ALA A 57 0.18 -3.56 13.36
C ALA A 57 -0.73 -3.41 14.58
N ARG A 58 -0.58 -4.26 15.60
CA ARG A 58 -1.32 -4.14 16.86
C ARG A 58 -0.91 -2.93 17.70
N LYS A 59 0.38 -2.55 17.67
CA LYS A 59 0.92 -1.48 18.52
C LYS A 59 0.83 -0.09 17.86
N ARG A 60 0.82 -0.02 16.53
CA ARG A 60 0.94 1.23 15.75
C ARG A 60 0.04 1.27 14.51
N SER A 61 -1.20 0.81 14.65
CA SER A 61 -2.21 0.76 13.60
C SER A 61 -2.47 2.13 12.94
N SER A 62 -2.49 3.23 13.71
CA SER A 62 -2.69 4.59 13.20
C SER A 62 -1.63 5.03 12.19
N CYS A 63 -0.35 4.70 12.43
CA CYS A 63 0.75 5.02 11.51
C CYS A 63 0.59 4.31 10.16
N TYR A 64 0.08 3.08 10.17
CA TYR A 64 -0.16 2.32 8.93
C TYR A 64 -1.30 2.91 8.12
N PHE A 65 -2.41 3.30 8.76
CA PHE A 65 -3.51 3.95 8.04
C PHE A 65 -3.08 5.29 7.43
N ALA A 66 -2.29 6.08 8.15
CA ALA A 66 -1.74 7.34 7.63
C ALA A 66 -0.80 7.10 6.43
N TYR A 67 0.06 6.08 6.52
CA TYR A 67 0.91 5.66 5.39
C TYR A 67 0.08 5.22 4.18
N VAL A 68 -0.93 4.38 4.39
CA VAL A 68 -1.82 3.91 3.33
C VAL A 68 -2.50 5.09 2.64
N ARG A 69 -3.06 6.04 3.41
CA ARG A 69 -3.68 7.26 2.87
C ARG A 69 -2.73 8.03 1.97
N GLU A 70 -1.52 8.32 2.46
CA GLU A 70 -0.51 9.08 1.72
C GLU A 70 -0.09 8.36 0.43
N ARG A 71 0.19 7.05 0.50
CA ARG A 71 0.63 6.28 -0.66
C ARG A 71 -0.48 6.02 -1.67
N ASN A 72 -1.74 5.92 -1.22
CA ASN A 72 -2.88 5.70 -2.10
C ASN A 72 -3.16 6.90 -3.02
N THR A 73 -2.70 8.12 -2.69
CA THR A 73 -2.80 9.26 -3.62
C THR A 73 -1.93 9.08 -4.88
N LYS A 74 -0.87 8.26 -4.80
CA LYS A 74 0.11 8.06 -5.86
C LYS A 74 -0.18 6.76 -6.62
N ALA A 75 -0.62 6.87 -7.87
CA ALA A 75 -0.98 5.71 -8.70
C ALA A 75 0.15 4.66 -8.83
N LYS A 76 1.43 5.08 -8.85
CA LYS A 76 2.57 4.14 -8.89
C LYS A 76 2.73 3.32 -7.62
N LEU A 77 2.19 3.77 -6.49
CA LEU A 77 2.37 3.18 -5.17
C LEU A 77 1.06 2.65 -4.57
N CYS A 78 -0.07 2.78 -5.28
CA CYS A 78 -1.38 2.35 -4.78
C CYS A 78 -1.44 0.85 -4.48
N HIS A 79 -0.76 0.02 -5.29
CA HIS A 79 -0.69 -1.42 -5.06
C HIS A 79 -0.03 -1.78 -3.72
N VAL A 80 1.03 -1.07 -3.32
CA VAL A 80 1.67 -1.25 -2.00
C VAL A 80 0.73 -0.76 -0.89
N ALA A 81 0.05 0.37 -1.11
CA ALA A 81 -0.91 0.91 -0.14
C ALA A 81 -2.07 -0.07 0.11
N HIS A 82 -2.66 -0.62 -0.95
CA HIS A 82 -3.75 -1.59 -0.86
C HIS A 82 -3.29 -2.93 -0.25
N PHE A 83 -2.06 -3.37 -0.55
CA PHE A 83 -1.48 -4.53 0.11
C PHE A 83 -1.34 -4.34 1.62
N VAL A 84 -0.74 -3.22 2.05
CA VAL A 84 -0.60 -2.89 3.48
C VAL A 84 -1.97 -2.77 4.15
N LEU A 85 -2.92 -2.09 3.50
CA LEU A 85 -4.29 -1.96 3.99
C LEU A 85 -4.94 -3.32 4.21
N LEU A 86 -4.87 -4.21 3.21
CA LEU A 86 -5.41 -5.57 3.31
C LEU A 86 -4.81 -6.33 4.50
N LYS A 87 -3.49 -6.27 4.71
CA LYS A 87 -2.86 -6.94 5.84
C LYS A 87 -3.29 -6.35 7.18
N VAL A 88 -3.41 -5.03 7.30
CA VAL A 88 -3.89 -4.38 8.54
C VAL A 88 -5.33 -4.81 8.85
N LEU A 89 -6.21 -4.81 7.85
CA LEU A 89 -7.62 -5.20 8.01
C LEU A 89 -7.79 -6.70 8.35
N ASN A 90 -6.90 -7.56 7.87
CA ASN A 90 -6.92 -8.98 8.22
C ASN A 90 -6.44 -9.25 9.66
N ILE A 91 -5.64 -8.37 10.24
CA ILE A 91 -5.07 -8.54 11.58
C ILE A 91 -5.94 -7.88 12.67
N LEU A 92 -6.56 -6.74 12.34
CA LEU A 92 -7.36 -5.95 13.28
C LEU A 92 -8.85 -6.20 13.03
N SER A 93 -9.59 -6.57 14.07
CA SER A 93 -11.04 -6.62 13.99
C SER A 93 -11.62 -5.21 13.78
N PRO A 94 -12.79 -5.07 13.14
CA PRO A 94 -13.46 -3.78 12.96
C PRO A 94 -13.62 -2.98 14.27
N THR A 95 -13.90 -3.67 15.38
CA THR A 95 -14.00 -3.06 16.72
C THR A 95 -12.70 -2.39 17.14
N LYS A 96 -11.56 -3.09 16.99
CA LYS A 96 -10.23 -2.55 17.32
C LYS A 96 -9.81 -1.41 16.40
N ILE A 97 -10.29 -1.41 15.16
CA ILE A 97 -10.04 -0.31 14.24
C ILE A 97 -10.77 0.93 14.74
N ASN A 98 -12.02 0.80 15.20
CA ASN A 98 -12.81 1.92 15.69
C ASN A 98 -12.28 2.51 17.02
N GLU A 99 -11.58 1.71 17.82
CA GLU A 99 -10.88 2.15 19.04
C GLU A 99 -9.66 3.06 18.74
N ILE A 100 -9.16 3.07 17.50
CA ILE A 100 -8.03 3.91 17.12
C ILE A 100 -8.50 5.38 17.04
N LYS A 101 -7.98 6.20 17.95
CA LYS A 101 -8.26 7.63 17.98
C LYS A 101 -7.92 8.28 16.63
N GLY A 102 -8.88 8.99 16.04
CA GLY A 102 -8.71 9.72 14.78
C GLY A 102 -8.70 8.85 13.52
N VAL A 103 -9.05 7.55 13.61
CA VAL A 103 -9.08 6.66 12.45
C VAL A 103 -10.06 7.11 11.36
N GLY A 104 -11.18 7.72 11.76
CA GLY A 104 -12.19 8.25 10.83
C GLY A 104 -11.57 9.31 9.90
N GLU A 105 -10.85 10.27 10.46
CA GLU A 105 -10.15 11.34 9.70
C GLU A 105 -9.04 10.78 8.81
N ILE A 106 -8.32 9.74 9.27
CA ILE A 106 -7.25 9.11 8.49
C ILE A 106 -7.83 8.31 7.32
N LEU A 107 -8.95 7.63 7.54
CA LEU A 107 -9.66 6.87 6.51
C LEU A 107 -10.49 7.77 5.60
N GLU A 108 -10.76 9.01 6.01
CA GLU A 108 -11.48 9.98 5.21
C GLU A 108 -10.78 10.21 3.87
N GLY A 109 -11.55 10.05 2.79
CA GLY A 109 -11.05 10.17 1.42
C GLY A 109 -10.27 8.95 0.91
N LEU A 110 -9.87 8.00 1.75
CA LEU A 110 -9.23 6.75 1.30
C LEU A 110 -10.13 5.95 0.33
N PRO A 111 -11.45 5.77 0.60
CA PRO A 111 -12.35 5.09 -0.34
C PRO A 111 -12.38 5.76 -1.71
N SER A 112 -12.39 7.10 -1.77
CA SER A 112 -12.47 7.83 -3.04
C SER A 112 -11.26 7.59 -3.95
N TYR A 113 -10.05 7.53 -3.39
CA TYR A 113 -8.84 7.22 -4.16
C TYR A 113 -8.80 5.75 -4.55
N SER A 114 -9.17 4.84 -3.64
CA SER A 114 -9.24 3.41 -3.96
C SER A 114 -10.23 3.12 -5.08
N GLN A 115 -11.43 3.71 -5.03
CA GLN A 115 -12.45 3.57 -6.07
C GLN A 115 -11.93 4.07 -7.43
N ARG A 116 -11.27 5.23 -7.47
CA ARG A 116 -10.65 5.74 -8.71
C ARG A 116 -9.61 4.79 -9.28
N HIS A 117 -8.80 4.15 -8.44
CA HIS A 117 -7.82 3.16 -8.90
C HIS A 117 -8.50 1.89 -9.41
N PHE A 118 -9.53 1.40 -8.72
CA PHE A 118 -10.30 0.24 -9.19
C PHE A 118 -10.98 0.51 -10.53
N SER A 119 -11.62 1.67 -10.72
CA SER A 119 -12.20 2.04 -12.01
C SER A 119 -11.16 2.11 -13.14
N ARG A 120 -9.92 2.51 -12.83
CA ARG A 120 -8.81 2.47 -13.81
C ARG A 120 -8.38 1.04 -14.13
N MET A 121 -8.29 0.18 -13.11
CA MET A 121 -7.95 -1.23 -13.28
C MET A 121 -9.00 -1.97 -14.10
N ASP A 122 -10.28 -1.76 -13.82
CA ASP A 122 -11.42 -2.35 -14.53
C ASP A 122 -11.43 -1.96 -16.02
N LYS A 123 -11.11 -0.69 -16.30
CA LYS A 123 -10.90 -0.22 -17.68
C LYS A 123 -9.74 -0.95 -18.37
N HIS A 124 -8.59 -1.08 -17.70
CA HIS A 124 -7.44 -1.79 -18.26
C HIS A 124 -7.72 -3.28 -18.51
N GLU A 125 -8.49 -3.93 -17.65
CA GLU A 125 -8.96 -5.30 -17.84
C GLU A 125 -9.85 -5.40 -19.08
N THR A 126 -10.84 -4.51 -19.20
CA THR A 126 -11.72 -4.42 -20.38
C THR A 126 -10.93 -4.22 -21.67
N ASP A 127 -9.99 -3.28 -21.69
CA ASP A 127 -9.13 -3.01 -22.85
C ASP A 127 -8.29 -4.24 -23.23
N THR A 128 -7.81 -4.99 -22.24
CA THR A 128 -7.04 -6.23 -22.47
C THR A 128 -7.88 -7.29 -23.17
N TYR A 129 -9.13 -7.49 -22.74
CA TYR A 129 -10.06 -8.43 -23.40
C TYR A 129 -10.41 -8.01 -24.83
N LEU A 130 -10.62 -6.71 -25.07
CA LEU A 130 -10.87 -6.19 -26.42
C LEU A 130 -9.68 -6.43 -27.33
N ASN A 131 -8.46 -6.13 -26.86
CA ASN A 131 -7.23 -6.38 -27.59
C ASN A 131 -7.06 -7.88 -27.91
N GLN A 132 -7.35 -8.76 -26.95
CA GLN A 132 -7.31 -10.21 -27.17
C GLN A 132 -8.27 -10.65 -28.28
N ARG A 133 -9.51 -10.12 -28.29
CA ARG A 133 -10.47 -10.43 -29.36
C ARG A 133 -10.00 -9.92 -30.73
N GLN A 134 -9.41 -8.73 -30.79
CA GLN A 134 -8.87 -8.19 -32.03
C GLN A 134 -7.75 -9.08 -32.58
N ILE A 135 -6.81 -9.50 -31.73
CA ILE A 135 -5.73 -10.42 -32.11
C ILE A 135 -6.30 -11.73 -32.66
N GLN A 136 -7.31 -12.31 -31.99
CA GLN A 136 -7.98 -13.51 -32.50
C GLN A 136 -8.63 -13.28 -33.87
N GLY A 137 -9.30 -12.15 -34.07
CA GLY A 137 -9.90 -11.78 -35.37
C GLY A 137 -8.88 -11.68 -36.50
N TYR A 138 -7.72 -11.07 -36.25
CA TYR A 138 -6.63 -11.01 -37.25
C TYR A 138 -6.10 -12.40 -37.60
N CYS A 139 -5.90 -13.27 -36.61
CA CYS A 139 -5.45 -14.65 -36.86
C CYS A 139 -6.46 -15.47 -37.69
N MET A 140 -7.77 -15.26 -37.48
CA MET A 140 -8.82 -15.99 -38.19
C MET A 140 -9.10 -15.49 -39.61
N THR A 141 -8.77 -14.22 -39.91
CA THR A 141 -8.93 -13.61 -41.24
C THR A 141 -7.70 -13.76 -42.14
N SER A 142 -6.59 -14.26 -41.57
CA SER A 142 -5.33 -14.51 -42.27
C SER A 142 -5.18 -15.97 -42.73
N LEU A 143 -6.24 -16.78 -42.61
CA LEU A 143 -6.38 -18.17 -43.08
C LEU A 143 -7.40 -18.21 -44.21
#